data_AF-A0A8T5TRV4-F1
#
_entry.id   AF-A0A8T5TRV4-F1
#
_cell.length_a   1.000
_cell.length_b   1.000
_cell.length_c   1.000
_cell.angle_alpha   90.00
_cell.angle_beta   90.00
_cell.angle_gamma   90.00
#
_symmetry.space_group_name_H-M   'P 1'
#
loop_
_entity.id
_entity.type
_entity.pdbx_description
1 polymer ?
#
loop_
_entity_poly.entity_id
_entity_poly.type
_entity_poly.pdbx_seq_one_letter_code
_entity_poly.pdbx_strand_id
1 'polypeptide(L)'
;MLLQMISLVDFYILFFKIIISFFCGFVIGIERTRVAAQYGARDHIFFSMISTSLIILHDIFLPVSEGFILIILFFGGMIIFLLIGSIYRLFREKDPGYTTTLSMILAMIVGIMCYYNEYLAITISVIFLIILSTKKQFNKIRKLKEIEWTGTVEFIAIVVLLYILIPDNLQVFGIVVKSIIVIFIVILTIKYFSYFLLKSTSEKNLYYLSFLGGFAHSEATTVELAEAGASSSSVWLVIQTMLIRMIIVLLITPTLLGYAVYPILTTSIIGLIGSFLILRKKETQLTLEKIKNPLSIKSALIFAGTYLIGLVLSIVLSFFELSIIAYYLIVFGIGLLSGGASSLFVATAFYKSLINEGNALLMLTIGLSAAILNKLFYSTRSLDEKKNKKVYTFHLILYILITTSILISTTFFTISIFNLTFL
;
A
#
# COMPACT_ATOMS: atom_id res chain seq x y z
N MET A 1 -18.54 8.26 42.66
CA MET A 1 -18.27 9.70 42.49
C MET A 1 -17.26 9.99 41.38
N LEU A 2 -16.17 9.21 41.19
CA LEU A 2 -15.22 9.43 40.06
C LEU A 2 -15.78 9.16 38.64
N LEU A 3 -16.69 8.19 38.48
CA LEU A 3 -17.31 7.88 37.18
C LEU A 3 -18.41 8.86 36.74
N GLN A 4 -18.76 9.85 37.58
CA GLN A 4 -19.81 10.84 37.28
C GLN A 4 -19.28 12.09 36.55
N MET A 5 -17.96 12.18 36.30
CA MET A 5 -17.31 13.40 35.80
C MET A 5 -16.90 13.38 34.33
N ILE A 6 -17.00 12.24 33.64
CA ILE A 6 -16.52 12.12 32.26
C ILE A 6 -17.71 11.90 31.33
N SER A 7 -17.85 12.77 30.34
CA SER A 7 -18.85 12.56 29.29
C SER A 7 -18.50 11.30 28.49
N LEU A 8 -19.51 10.64 27.94
CA LEU A 8 -19.30 9.43 27.13
C LEU A 8 -18.38 9.70 25.92
N VAL A 9 -18.36 10.93 25.41
CA VAL A 9 -17.45 11.39 24.35
C VAL A 9 -16.01 11.47 24.84
N ASP A 10 -15.77 12.09 25.99
CA ASP A 10 -14.43 12.22 26.57
C ASP A 10 -13.83 10.86 26.92
N PHE A 11 -14.66 9.93 27.42
CA PHE A 11 -14.24 8.55 27.65
C PHE A 11 -13.69 7.90 26.37
N TYR A 12 -14.41 8.03 25.24
CA TYR A 12 -13.95 7.47 23.98
C TYR A 12 -12.67 8.12 23.47
N ILE A 13 -12.50 9.43 23.64
CA ILE A 13 -11.28 10.15 23.24
C ILE A 13 -10.08 9.63 24.05
N LEU A 14 -10.23 9.50 25.38
CA LEU A 14 -9.16 9.02 26.25
C LEU A 14 -8.83 7.55 26.00
N PHE A 15 -9.86 6.72 25.78
CA PHE A 15 -9.68 5.33 25.41
C PHE A 15 -8.94 5.18 24.08
N PHE A 16 -9.25 6.03 23.10
CA PHE A 16 -8.56 6.06 21.81
C PHE A 16 -7.07 6.42 21.97
N LYS A 17 -6.72 7.37 22.84
CA LYS A 17 -5.32 7.71 23.16
C LYS A 17 -4.54 6.51 23.73
N ILE A 18 -5.17 5.71 24.59
CA ILE A 18 -4.57 4.47 25.13
C ILE A 18 -4.39 3.40 24.04
N ILE A 19 -5.35 3.27 23.13
CA ILE A 19 -5.21 2.37 21.97
C ILE A 19 -4.04 2.81 21.08
N ILE A 20 -3.89 4.11 20.82
CA ILE A 20 -2.78 4.62 20.02
C ILE A 20 -1.45 4.33 20.71
N SER A 21 -1.35 4.53 22.02
CA SER A 21 -0.12 4.24 22.74
C SER A 21 0.23 2.76 22.79
N PHE A 22 -0.76 1.87 22.82
CA PHE A 22 -0.56 0.44 22.59
C PHE A 22 0.14 0.19 21.25
N PHE A 23 -0.40 0.73 20.15
CA PHE A 23 0.18 0.52 18.81
C PHE A 23 1.55 1.17 18.66
N CYS A 24 1.78 2.36 19.23
CA CYS A 24 3.08 3.01 19.21
C CYS A 24 4.14 2.20 19.98
N GLY A 25 3.80 1.68 21.17
CA GLY A 25 4.67 0.80 21.94
C GLY A 25 4.98 -0.51 21.19
N PHE A 26 3.96 -1.12 20.58
CA PHE A 26 4.12 -2.29 19.72
C PHE A 26 5.09 -2.03 18.56
N VAL A 27 4.92 -0.91 17.84
CA VAL A 27 5.78 -0.51 16.70
C VAL A 27 7.23 -0.36 17.12
N ILE A 28 7.51 0.21 18.29
CA ILE A 28 8.89 0.35 18.79
C ILE A 28 9.46 -1.03 19.19
N GLY A 29 8.66 -1.85 19.88
CA GLY A 29 9.14 -3.10 20.50
C GLY A 29 9.14 -4.33 19.58
N ILE A 30 8.48 -4.30 18.41
CA ILE A 30 8.43 -5.46 17.51
C ILE A 30 9.82 -5.84 16.97
N GLU A 31 10.66 -4.86 16.63
CA GLU A 31 12.04 -5.11 16.22
C GLU A 31 12.86 -5.72 17.37
N ARG A 32 12.62 -5.27 18.61
CA ARG A 32 13.30 -5.80 19.79
C ARG A 32 12.95 -7.27 20.05
N THR A 33 11.68 -7.64 19.85
CA THR A 33 11.21 -9.03 19.92
C THR A 33 11.89 -9.91 18.87
N ARG A 34 12.00 -9.40 17.64
CA ARG A 34 12.60 -10.13 16.52
C ARG A 34 14.07 -10.48 16.75
N VAL A 35 14.83 -9.56 17.35
CA VAL A 35 16.25 -9.78 17.67
C VAL A 35 16.45 -10.48 19.03
N ALA A 36 15.37 -10.96 19.65
CA ALA A 36 15.38 -11.59 20.97
C ALA A 36 16.10 -10.73 22.04
N ALA A 37 15.82 -9.42 22.02
CA ALA A 37 16.32 -8.51 23.03
C ALA A 37 15.69 -8.78 24.41
N GLN A 38 16.33 -8.27 25.46
CA GLN A 38 15.87 -8.37 26.86
C GLN A 38 14.41 -7.95 27.07
N TYR A 39 13.97 -6.89 26.37
CA TYR A 39 12.60 -6.39 26.43
C TYR A 39 11.98 -6.42 25.03
N GLY A 40 10.80 -7.02 24.91
CA GLY A 40 10.08 -7.22 23.66
C GLY A 40 8.89 -6.27 23.47
N ALA A 41 8.05 -6.55 22.48
CA ALA A 41 6.91 -5.73 22.10
C ALA A 41 5.93 -5.57 23.26
N ARG A 42 5.70 -6.65 24.02
CA ARG A 42 4.83 -6.63 25.20
C ARG A 42 5.27 -5.60 26.24
N ASP A 43 6.58 -5.51 26.50
CA ASP A 43 7.12 -4.60 27.51
C ASP A 43 7.01 -3.14 27.03
N HIS A 44 7.27 -2.90 25.74
CA HIS A 44 7.14 -1.56 25.15
C HIS A 44 5.68 -1.09 25.12
N ILE A 45 4.73 -1.99 24.78
CA ILE A 45 3.28 -1.73 24.88
C ILE A 45 2.92 -1.32 26.31
N PHE A 46 3.40 -2.08 27.30
CA PHE A 46 3.06 -1.83 28.69
C PHE A 46 3.59 -0.46 29.17
N PHE A 47 4.84 -0.14 28.83
CA PHE A 47 5.46 1.13 29.19
C PHE A 47 4.76 2.32 28.53
N SER A 48 4.40 2.23 27.25
CA SER A 48 3.67 3.31 26.57
C SER A 48 2.26 3.51 27.13
N MET A 49 1.51 2.42 27.35
CA MET A 49 0.16 2.49 27.91
C MET A 49 0.14 3.03 29.33
N ILE A 50 1.05 2.61 30.20
CA ILE A 50 1.19 3.16 31.56
C ILE A 50 1.48 4.66 31.49
N SER A 51 2.39 5.06 30.61
CA SER A 51 2.75 6.48 30.48
C SER A 51 1.56 7.32 30.05
N THR A 52 0.79 6.88 29.05
CA THR A 52 -0.45 7.57 28.66
C THR A 52 -1.46 7.60 29.81
N SER A 53 -1.64 6.47 30.49
CA SER A 53 -2.62 6.34 31.59
C SER A 53 -2.27 7.22 32.78
N LEU A 54 -0.98 7.36 33.12
CA LEU A 54 -0.51 8.24 34.19
C LEU A 54 -0.76 9.72 33.87
N ILE A 55 -0.54 10.14 32.63
CA ILE A 55 -0.82 11.51 32.20
C ILE A 55 -2.34 11.79 32.21
N ILE A 56 -3.17 10.84 31.74
CA ILE A 56 -4.64 10.94 31.83
C ILE A 56 -5.07 11.04 33.30
N LEU A 57 -4.48 10.22 34.18
CA LEU A 57 -4.80 10.23 35.60
C LEU A 57 -4.46 11.57 36.26
N HIS A 58 -3.27 12.09 35.96
CA HIS A 58 -2.83 13.41 36.41
C HIS A 58 -3.77 14.52 35.94
N ASP A 59 -4.05 14.59 34.63
CA ASP A 59 -4.72 15.74 34.04
C ASP A 59 -6.22 15.81 34.39
N ILE A 60 -6.86 14.67 34.67
CA ILE A 60 -8.32 14.59 34.83
C ILE A 60 -8.75 14.36 36.28
N PHE A 61 -7.99 13.59 37.05
CA PHE A 61 -8.48 13.05 38.31
C PHE A 61 -7.70 13.48 39.55
N LEU A 62 -6.50 14.03 39.40
CA LEU A 62 -5.62 14.37 40.52
C LEU A 62 -5.39 15.88 40.64
N PRO A 63 -5.29 16.40 41.87
CA PRO A 63 -4.73 17.73 42.10
C PRO A 63 -3.31 17.83 41.52
N VAL A 64 -2.94 19.01 41.01
CA VAL A 64 -1.66 19.25 40.32
C VAL A 64 -0.45 18.79 41.16
N SER A 65 -0.45 19.06 42.46
CA SER A 65 0.64 18.67 43.37
C SER A 65 0.75 17.14 43.53
N GLU A 66 -0.37 16.45 43.76
CA GLU A 66 -0.41 15.00 43.97
C GLU A 66 -0.10 14.24 42.69
N GLY A 67 -0.68 14.68 41.56
CA GLY A 67 -0.41 14.11 40.26
C GLY A 67 1.06 14.25 39.86
N PHE A 68 1.68 15.42 40.10
CA PHE A 68 3.08 15.63 39.74
C PHE A 68 4.02 14.71 40.54
N ILE A 69 3.75 14.51 41.83
CA ILE A 69 4.48 13.56 42.68
C ILE A 69 4.31 12.12 42.14
N LEU A 70 3.09 11.73 41.76
CA LEU A 70 2.81 10.41 41.20
C LEU A 70 3.59 10.16 39.90
N ILE A 71 3.61 11.14 38.99
CA ILE A 71 4.38 11.08 37.74
C ILE A 71 5.87 10.88 38.02
N ILE A 72 6.46 11.68 38.92
CA ILE A 72 7.87 11.56 39.30
C ILE A 72 8.16 10.18 39.88
N LEU A 73 7.32 9.68 40.78
CA LEU A 73 7.53 8.39 41.43
C LEU A 73 7.46 7.24 40.42
N PHE A 74 6.46 7.21 39.55
CA PHE A 74 6.29 6.14 38.57
C PHE A 74 7.35 6.19 37.47
N PHE A 75 7.57 7.34 36.83
CA PHE A 75 8.60 7.43 35.79
C PHE A 75 10.02 7.27 36.34
N GLY A 76 10.30 7.84 37.52
CA GLY A 76 11.55 7.62 38.23
C GLY A 76 11.76 6.15 38.54
N GLY A 77 10.74 5.48 39.09
CA GLY A 77 10.76 4.04 39.38
C GLY A 77 10.96 3.18 38.13
N MET A 78 10.28 3.51 37.02
CA MET A 78 10.44 2.81 35.73
C MET A 78 11.87 2.98 35.17
N ILE A 79 12.44 4.20 35.22
CA ILE A 79 13.82 4.45 34.76
C ILE A 79 14.81 3.69 35.66
N ILE A 80 14.64 3.74 36.97
CA ILE A 80 15.51 3.00 37.91
C ILE A 80 15.42 1.50 37.65
N PHE A 81 14.22 0.96 37.44
CA PHE A 81 14.02 -0.45 37.09
C PHE A 81 14.77 -0.83 35.80
N LEU A 82 14.67 0.00 34.76
CA LEU A 82 15.40 -0.21 33.49
C LEU A 82 16.92 -0.15 33.67
N LEU A 83 17.43 0.78 34.50
CA LEU A 83 18.85 0.90 34.82
C LEU A 83 19.37 -0.32 35.58
N ILE A 84 18.64 -0.79 36.59
CA ILE A 84 18.97 -2.01 37.33
C ILE A 84 19.03 -3.20 36.37
N GLY A 85 18.05 -3.34 35.49
CA GLY A 85 18.03 -4.39 34.46
C GLY A 85 19.23 -4.31 33.49
N SER A 86 19.66 -3.10 33.11
CA SER A 86 20.82 -2.87 32.26
C SER A 86 22.14 -3.20 32.97
N ILE A 87 22.28 -2.81 34.24
CA ILE A 87 23.44 -3.12 35.09
C ILE A 87 23.54 -4.64 35.30
N TYR A 88 22.44 -5.31 35.63
CA TYR A 88 22.40 -6.76 35.80
C TYR A 88 22.87 -7.49 34.52
N ARG A 89 22.40 -7.02 33.35
CA ARG A 89 22.79 -7.58 32.06
C ARG A 89 24.26 -7.30 31.73
N LEU A 90 24.77 -6.12 32.05
CA LEU A 90 26.21 -5.81 31.92
C LEU A 90 27.06 -6.80 32.71
N PHE A 91 26.69 -7.12 33.95
CA PHE A 91 27.44 -8.07 34.77
C PHE A 91 27.31 -9.52 34.30
N ARG A 92 26.13 -9.95 33.81
CA ARG A 92 25.91 -11.33 33.37
C ARG A 92 26.36 -11.64 31.95
N GLU A 93 26.08 -10.74 31.02
CA GLU A 93 26.24 -10.95 29.58
C GLU A 93 27.38 -10.12 28.99
N LYS A 94 28.05 -9.27 29.79
CA LYS A 94 29.05 -8.29 29.33
C LYS A 94 28.53 -7.34 28.24
N ASP A 95 27.22 -7.21 28.12
CA ASP A 95 26.51 -6.29 27.25
C ASP A 95 25.43 -5.56 28.07
N PRO A 96 25.56 -4.25 28.29
CA PRO A 96 24.57 -3.48 29.06
C PRO A 96 23.23 -3.33 28.33
N GLY A 97 23.17 -3.61 27.02
CA GLY A 97 21.91 -3.56 26.28
C GLY A 97 21.36 -2.16 26.06
N TYR A 98 22.22 -1.13 25.95
CA TYR A 98 21.83 0.28 25.87
C TYR A 98 20.70 0.57 24.87
N THR A 99 20.70 -0.08 23.70
CA THR A 99 19.66 0.15 22.69
C THR A 99 18.27 -0.32 23.13
N THR A 100 18.20 -1.35 23.97
CA THR A 100 16.93 -1.87 24.51
C THR A 100 16.42 -0.96 25.63
N THR A 101 17.32 -0.49 26.50
CA THR A 101 16.98 0.50 27.53
C THR A 101 16.48 1.80 26.88
N LEU A 102 17.18 2.28 25.84
CA LEU A 102 16.79 3.47 25.11
C LEU A 102 15.43 3.30 24.42
N SER A 103 15.16 2.14 23.79
CA SER A 103 13.86 1.89 23.16
C SER A 103 12.71 1.84 24.17
N MET A 104 12.95 1.37 25.40
CA MET A 104 11.96 1.40 26.49
C MET A 104 11.69 2.83 26.98
N ILE A 105 12.72 3.66 27.14
CA ILE A 105 12.56 5.09 27.46
C ILE A 105 11.78 5.80 26.35
N LEU A 106 12.05 5.47 25.10
CA LEU A 106 11.30 6.02 23.97
C LEU A 106 9.84 5.59 23.97
N ALA A 107 9.52 4.33 24.32
CA ALA A 107 8.13 3.90 24.48
C ALA A 107 7.41 4.69 25.57
N MET A 108 8.11 5.02 26.66
CA MET A 108 7.59 5.88 27.73
C MET A 108 7.29 7.29 27.22
N ILE A 109 8.26 7.94 26.55
CA ILE A 109 8.12 9.28 25.97
C ILE A 109 6.98 9.31 24.95
N VAL A 110 6.93 8.35 24.03
CA VAL A 110 5.87 8.27 23.02
C VAL A 110 4.50 8.04 23.67
N GLY A 111 4.42 7.25 24.75
CA GLY A 111 3.20 7.10 25.53
C GLY A 111 2.69 8.42 26.13
N ILE A 112 3.59 9.27 26.64
CA ILE A 112 3.25 10.65 27.07
C ILE A 112 2.75 11.46 25.87
N MET A 113 3.45 11.39 24.74
CA MET A 113 3.08 12.14 23.53
C MET A 113 1.72 11.73 22.96
N CYS A 114 1.31 10.46 23.08
CA CYS A 114 -0.04 10.02 22.68
C CYS A 114 -1.15 10.80 23.40
N TYR A 115 -0.88 11.34 24.59
CA TYR A 115 -1.84 12.21 25.28
C TYR A 115 -1.95 13.60 24.65
N TYR A 116 -0.81 14.21 24.29
CA TYR A 116 -0.74 15.61 23.84
C TYR A 116 -0.88 15.77 22.33
N ASN A 117 -0.35 14.83 21.54
CA ASN A 117 -0.39 14.85 20.08
C ASN A 117 -0.20 13.43 19.52
N GLU A 118 -1.30 12.80 19.14
CA GLU A 118 -1.34 11.42 18.63
C GLU A 118 -0.51 11.27 17.35
N TYR A 119 -0.63 12.23 16.43
CA TYR A 119 0.06 12.18 15.13
C TYR A 119 1.59 12.22 15.28
N LEU A 120 2.09 13.07 16.18
CA LEU A 120 3.52 13.18 16.45
C LEU A 120 4.06 11.91 17.13
N ALA A 121 3.29 11.35 18.07
CA ALA A 121 3.64 10.09 18.74
C ALA A 121 3.77 8.93 17.75
N ILE A 122 2.78 8.78 16.85
CA ILE A 122 2.80 7.75 15.81
C ILE A 122 4.01 7.96 14.88
N THR A 123 4.25 9.20 14.43
CA THR A 123 5.38 9.53 13.54
C THR A 123 6.73 9.16 14.16
N ILE A 124 6.96 9.55 15.41
CA ILE A 124 8.20 9.25 16.13
C ILE A 124 8.37 7.73 16.31
N SER A 125 7.31 7.01 16.68
CA SER A 125 7.36 5.55 16.85
C SER A 125 7.80 4.83 15.57
N VAL A 126 7.29 5.28 14.42
CA VAL A 126 7.62 4.71 13.11
C VAL A 126 9.03 5.09 12.67
N ILE A 127 9.47 6.34 12.87
CA ILE A 127 10.85 6.75 12.60
C ILE A 127 11.83 5.88 13.41
N PHE A 128 11.54 5.64 14.68
CA PHE A 128 12.38 4.76 15.51
C PHE A 128 12.35 3.32 15.03
N LEU A 129 11.21 2.77 14.61
CA LEU A 129 11.15 1.44 14.00
C LEU A 129 12.08 1.35 12.77
N ILE A 130 12.10 2.38 11.91
CA ILE A 130 13.01 2.43 10.74
C ILE A 130 14.47 2.40 11.19
N ILE A 131 14.85 3.26 12.14
CA ILE A 131 16.23 3.34 12.67
C ILE A 131 16.65 1.98 13.26
N LEU A 132 15.78 1.38 14.08
CA LEU A 132 16.04 0.10 14.74
C LEU A 132 16.11 -1.06 13.74
N SER A 133 15.31 -1.04 12.67
CA SER A 133 15.29 -2.06 11.60
C SER A 133 16.48 -1.93 10.63
N THR A 134 17.01 -0.72 10.45
CA THR A 134 18.16 -0.45 9.56
C THR A 134 19.48 -0.98 10.13
N LYS A 135 19.56 -1.20 11.45
CA LYS A 135 20.75 -1.70 12.14
C LYS A 135 21.01 -3.19 11.83
N LYS A 136 21.40 -3.50 10.59
CA LYS A 136 21.91 -4.81 10.18
C LYS A 136 23.39 -4.92 10.53
N GLN A 137 23.75 -5.77 11.50
CA GLN A 137 25.07 -6.38 11.51
C GLN A 137 25.10 -7.70 12.31
N PHE A 138 25.50 -8.77 11.59
CA PHE A 138 25.98 -10.09 12.04
C PHE A 138 24.95 -11.17 12.44
N ASN A 139 24.33 -11.85 11.45
CA ASN A 139 24.59 -13.28 11.25
C ASN A 139 23.99 -13.84 9.95
N LYS A 140 24.78 -14.66 9.23
CA LYS A 140 24.60 -14.98 7.81
C LYS A 140 23.59 -16.10 7.50
N ILE A 141 22.73 -16.52 8.44
CA ILE A 141 21.92 -17.75 8.32
C ILE A 141 20.39 -17.49 8.26
N ARG A 142 19.91 -16.24 8.38
CA ARG A 142 18.45 -15.91 8.37
C ARG A 142 17.97 -15.08 7.15
N LYS A 143 18.73 -15.09 6.06
CA LYS A 143 18.64 -14.12 4.94
C LYS A 143 17.26 -13.96 4.26
N LEU A 144 16.41 -14.98 4.23
CA LEU A 144 15.09 -14.86 3.58
C LEU A 144 14.05 -14.17 4.48
N LYS A 145 13.97 -14.53 5.78
CA LYS A 145 13.08 -13.87 6.75
C LYS A 145 13.47 -12.41 7.02
N GLU A 146 14.75 -12.07 6.86
CA GLU A 146 15.24 -10.70 7.08
C GLU A 146 14.87 -9.72 5.95
N ILE A 147 14.87 -10.17 4.69
CA ILE A 147 14.50 -9.30 3.55
C ILE A 147 13.01 -8.95 3.60
N GLU A 148 12.16 -9.90 3.96
CA GLU A 148 10.71 -9.70 4.07
C GLU A 148 10.36 -8.76 5.22
N TRP A 149 11.03 -8.92 6.36
CA TRP A 149 10.84 -8.04 7.50
C TRP A 149 11.29 -6.60 7.22
N THR A 150 12.48 -6.40 6.64
CA THR A 150 12.92 -5.06 6.25
C THR A 150 11.92 -4.41 5.28
N GLY A 151 11.43 -5.14 4.27
CA GLY A 151 10.40 -4.62 3.35
C GLY A 151 9.06 -4.33 4.03
N THR A 152 8.69 -5.08 5.07
CA THR A 152 7.48 -4.81 5.86
C THR A 152 7.61 -3.52 6.67
N VAL A 153 8.76 -3.31 7.31
CA VAL A 153 9.06 -2.07 8.03
C VAL A 153 9.10 -0.88 7.07
N GLU A 154 9.73 -1.02 5.90
CA GLU A 154 9.76 0.00 4.85
C GLU A 154 8.34 0.35 4.37
N PHE A 155 7.47 -0.64 4.19
CA PHE A 155 6.07 -0.41 3.81
C PHE A 155 5.29 0.35 4.89
N ILE A 156 5.39 -0.08 6.15
CA ILE A 156 4.74 0.62 7.29
C ILE A 156 5.22 2.06 7.35
N ALA A 157 6.53 2.28 7.21
CA ALA A 157 7.13 3.60 7.19
C ALA A 157 6.54 4.49 6.11
N ILE A 158 6.52 4.02 4.85
CA ILE A 158 5.98 4.78 3.73
C ILE A 158 4.51 5.12 3.97
N VAL A 159 3.68 4.15 4.36
CA VAL A 159 2.24 4.37 4.55
C VAL A 159 1.96 5.37 5.67
N VAL A 160 2.59 5.18 6.83
CA VAL A 160 2.33 6.03 7.99
C VAL A 160 2.89 7.43 7.77
N LEU A 161 4.10 7.56 7.25
CA LEU A 161 4.70 8.87 6.99
C LEU A 161 3.93 9.63 5.91
N LEU A 162 3.53 8.98 4.81
CA LEU A 162 2.71 9.64 3.78
C LEU A 162 1.36 10.08 4.33
N TYR A 163 0.71 9.28 5.17
CA TYR A 163 -0.59 9.65 5.72
C TYR A 163 -0.50 10.80 6.74
N ILE A 164 0.50 10.78 7.62
CA ILE A 164 0.58 11.77 8.72
C ILE A 164 1.23 13.07 8.25
N LEU A 165 2.29 13.02 7.45
CA LEU A 165 3.03 14.22 7.05
C LEU A 165 2.26 15.11 6.07
N ILE A 166 1.25 14.55 5.38
CA ILE A 166 0.46 15.28 4.39
C ILE A 166 -0.77 15.88 5.09
N PRO A 167 -0.84 17.23 5.21
CA PRO A 167 -1.97 17.90 5.84
C PRO A 167 -3.28 17.63 5.08
N ASP A 168 -4.39 17.54 5.81
CA ASP A 168 -5.70 17.27 5.21
C ASP A 168 -6.19 18.42 4.31
N ASN A 169 -5.73 19.64 4.59
CA ASN A 169 -6.05 20.84 3.82
C ASN A 169 -5.04 21.13 2.70
N LEU A 170 -4.02 20.30 2.50
CA LEU A 170 -3.05 20.54 1.43
C LEU A 170 -3.72 20.34 0.07
N GLN A 171 -3.91 21.46 -0.62
CA GLN A 171 -4.40 21.48 -1.99
C GLN A 171 -3.29 21.93 -2.91
N VAL A 172 -3.06 21.15 -3.96
CA VAL A 172 -2.10 21.48 -5.03
C VAL A 172 -2.90 21.64 -6.30
N PHE A 173 -2.89 22.86 -6.84
CA PHE A 173 -3.70 23.28 -7.99
C PHE A 173 -5.17 22.89 -7.82
N GLY A 174 -5.75 23.03 -6.62
CA GLY A 174 -7.15 22.70 -6.32
C GLY A 174 -7.50 21.21 -6.32
N ILE A 175 -6.52 20.31 -6.26
CA ILE A 175 -6.72 18.87 -5.97
C ILE A 175 -6.30 18.64 -4.52
N VAL A 176 -7.17 17.97 -3.74
CA VAL A 176 -6.84 17.56 -2.37
C VAL A 176 -5.81 16.44 -2.42
N VAL A 177 -4.57 16.75 -2.02
CA VAL A 177 -3.43 15.82 -2.10
C VAL A 177 -3.70 14.57 -1.25
N LYS A 178 -4.35 14.74 -0.10
CA LYS A 178 -4.63 13.65 0.84
C LYS A 178 -5.45 12.52 0.21
N SER A 179 -6.43 12.84 -0.64
CA SER A 179 -7.27 11.84 -1.31
C SER A 179 -6.48 10.90 -2.23
N ILE A 180 -5.54 11.47 -3.00
CA ILE A 180 -4.65 10.70 -3.87
C ILE A 180 -3.73 9.80 -3.05
N ILE A 181 -3.22 10.32 -1.93
CA ILE A 181 -2.32 9.59 -1.03
C ILE A 181 -3.02 8.43 -0.36
N VAL A 182 -4.26 8.61 0.09
CA VAL A 182 -5.07 7.53 0.67
C VAL A 182 -5.25 6.40 -0.34
N ILE A 183 -5.60 6.73 -1.59
CA ILE A 183 -5.72 5.73 -2.66
C ILE A 183 -4.39 5.04 -2.94
N PHE A 184 -3.31 5.80 -2.96
CA PHE A 184 -1.97 5.25 -3.13
C PHE A 184 -1.62 4.26 -2.00
N ILE A 185 -1.94 4.60 -0.75
CA ILE A 185 -1.78 3.72 0.42
C ILE A 185 -2.60 2.44 0.25
N VAL A 186 -3.86 2.53 -0.18
CA VAL A 186 -4.72 1.36 -0.42
C VAL A 186 -4.10 0.45 -1.48
N ILE A 187 -3.61 1.02 -2.58
CA ILE A 187 -2.97 0.24 -3.66
C ILE A 187 -1.68 -0.42 -3.17
N LEU A 188 -0.83 0.29 -2.42
CA LEU A 188 0.37 -0.30 -1.82
C LEU A 188 0.03 -1.41 -0.82
N THR A 189 -1.06 -1.25 -0.06
CA THR A 189 -1.54 -2.26 0.90
C THR A 189 -1.98 -3.53 0.17
N ILE A 190 -2.76 -3.40 -0.90
CA ILE A 190 -3.17 -4.53 -1.73
C ILE A 190 -1.95 -5.21 -2.36
N LYS A 191 -0.97 -4.42 -2.82
CA LYS A 191 0.30 -4.93 -3.35
C LYS A 191 1.08 -5.71 -2.30
N TYR A 192 1.14 -5.22 -1.07
CA TYR A 192 1.75 -5.90 0.08
C TYR A 192 1.10 -7.24 0.36
N PHE A 193 -0.22 -7.26 0.57
CA PHE A 193 -0.91 -8.49 0.90
C PHE A 193 -0.88 -9.50 -0.26
N SER A 194 -1.00 -9.03 -1.50
CA SER A 194 -0.88 -9.89 -2.68
C SER A 194 0.49 -10.58 -2.73
N TYR A 195 1.58 -9.84 -2.52
CA TYR A 195 2.92 -10.42 -2.43
C TYR A 195 3.10 -11.37 -1.25
N PHE A 196 2.63 -10.99 -0.07
CA PHE A 196 2.75 -11.81 1.13
C PHE A 196 2.00 -13.14 0.95
N LEU A 197 0.78 -13.11 0.41
CA LEU A 197 -0.01 -14.30 0.10
C LEU A 197 0.68 -15.18 -0.95
N LEU A 198 1.21 -14.59 -2.03
CA LEU A 198 1.99 -15.32 -3.04
C LEU A 198 3.18 -16.06 -2.44
N LYS A 199 3.86 -15.44 -1.47
CA LYS A 199 5.05 -16.00 -0.83
C LYS A 199 4.74 -17.04 0.25
N SER A 200 3.66 -16.82 1.00
CA SER A 200 3.20 -17.73 2.06
C SER A 200 2.57 -19.02 1.50
N THR A 201 2.01 -18.93 0.29
CA THR A 201 1.37 -20.08 -0.36
C THR A 201 2.44 -21.09 -0.79
N SER A 202 2.36 -22.32 -0.24
CA SER A 202 3.22 -23.44 -0.63
C SER A 202 2.86 -23.99 -2.02
N GLU A 203 1.60 -23.80 -2.43
CA GLU A 203 1.10 -24.13 -3.75
C GLU A 203 1.52 -23.09 -4.80
N LYS A 204 2.51 -23.43 -5.60
CA LYS A 204 2.96 -22.60 -6.73
C LYS A 204 2.03 -22.73 -7.94
N ASN A 205 0.72 -22.66 -7.71
CA ASN A 205 -0.29 -22.76 -8.76
C ASN A 205 -0.34 -21.46 -9.56
N LEU A 206 -0.17 -21.58 -10.87
CA LEU A 206 -0.30 -20.52 -11.86
C LEU A 206 -1.51 -19.60 -11.66
N TYR A 207 -2.64 -20.13 -11.18
CA TYR A 207 -3.83 -19.33 -10.89
C TYR A 207 -3.56 -18.27 -9.82
N TYR A 208 -3.09 -18.67 -8.65
CA TYR A 208 -2.80 -17.75 -7.54
C TYR A 208 -1.69 -16.77 -7.91
N LEU A 209 -0.65 -17.28 -8.59
CA LEU A 209 0.47 -16.46 -9.08
C LEU A 209 0.00 -15.34 -10.00
N SER A 210 -0.89 -15.68 -10.93
CA SER A 210 -1.44 -14.71 -11.90
C SER A 210 -2.43 -13.76 -11.25
N PHE A 211 -3.29 -14.25 -10.37
CA PHE A 211 -4.34 -13.47 -9.73
C PHE A 211 -3.77 -12.41 -8.80
N LEU A 212 -2.99 -12.86 -7.81
CA LEU A 212 -2.40 -11.96 -6.82
C LEU A 212 -1.30 -11.09 -7.45
N GLY A 213 -0.54 -11.64 -8.42
CA GLY A 213 0.49 -10.88 -9.09
C GLY A 213 -0.06 -9.68 -9.88
N GLY A 214 -1.22 -9.83 -10.55
CA GLY A 214 -1.84 -8.69 -11.24
C GLY A 214 -2.35 -7.59 -10.30
N PHE A 215 -2.83 -7.94 -9.10
CA PHE A 215 -3.13 -6.96 -8.04
C PHE A 215 -1.87 -6.25 -7.54
N ALA A 216 -0.76 -6.98 -7.40
CA ALA A 216 0.51 -6.41 -6.97
C ALA A 216 1.13 -5.48 -8.04
N HIS A 217 1.49 -6.03 -9.19
CA HIS A 217 2.09 -5.30 -10.29
C HIS A 217 1.95 -6.10 -11.59
N SER A 218 1.02 -5.69 -12.46
CA SER A 218 0.68 -6.44 -13.67
C SER A 218 1.86 -6.61 -14.63
N GLU A 219 2.69 -5.58 -14.78
CA GLU A 219 3.85 -5.55 -15.69
C GLU A 219 4.95 -6.48 -15.19
N ALA A 220 5.36 -6.35 -13.93
CA ALA A 220 6.37 -7.22 -13.33
C ALA A 220 5.92 -8.70 -13.32
N THR A 221 4.67 -8.95 -12.95
CA THR A 221 4.09 -10.30 -12.95
C THR A 221 4.04 -10.89 -14.35
N THR A 222 3.69 -10.08 -15.37
CA THR A 222 3.66 -10.53 -16.76
C THR A 222 5.05 -10.98 -17.23
N VAL A 223 6.10 -10.23 -16.86
CA VAL A 223 7.50 -10.59 -17.14
C VAL A 223 7.88 -11.88 -16.41
N GLU A 224 7.67 -11.95 -15.10
CA GLU A 224 8.04 -13.11 -14.28
C GLU A 224 7.32 -14.39 -14.72
N LEU A 225 6.03 -14.30 -15.07
CA LEU A 225 5.27 -15.44 -15.60
C LEU A 225 5.79 -15.87 -16.98
N ALA A 226 6.15 -14.93 -17.85
CA ALA A 226 6.69 -15.25 -19.17
C ALA A 226 8.06 -15.93 -19.07
N GLU A 227 8.94 -15.43 -18.21
CA GLU A 227 10.27 -16.01 -17.94
C GLU A 227 10.16 -17.41 -17.33
N ALA A 228 9.15 -17.63 -16.49
CA ALA A 228 8.87 -18.94 -15.91
C ALA A 228 8.17 -19.91 -16.88
N GLY A 229 7.90 -19.51 -18.12
CA GLY A 229 7.22 -20.37 -19.09
C GLY A 229 5.74 -20.59 -18.80
N ALA A 230 5.07 -19.64 -18.15
CA ALA A 230 3.62 -19.68 -17.95
C ALA A 230 2.87 -19.61 -19.28
N SER A 231 1.62 -20.06 -19.25
CA SER A 231 0.73 -19.98 -20.41
C SER A 231 0.24 -18.55 -20.66
N SER A 232 -0.11 -18.20 -21.89
CA SER A 232 -0.68 -16.88 -22.21
C SER A 232 -2.00 -16.60 -21.48
N SER A 233 -2.74 -17.65 -21.08
CA SER A 233 -3.93 -17.54 -20.23
C SER A 233 -3.62 -17.05 -18.81
N SER A 234 -2.39 -17.27 -18.32
CA SER A 234 -1.91 -16.72 -17.04
C SER A 234 -1.77 -15.19 -17.13
N VAL A 235 -1.19 -14.69 -18.23
CA VAL A 235 -1.13 -13.24 -18.51
C VAL A 235 -2.52 -12.65 -18.74
N TRP A 236 -3.43 -13.41 -19.38
CA TRP A 236 -4.82 -12.98 -19.52
C TRP A 236 -5.52 -12.77 -18.18
N LEU A 237 -5.24 -13.62 -17.18
CA LEU A 237 -5.75 -13.47 -15.82
C LEU A 237 -5.14 -12.24 -15.13
N VAL A 238 -3.83 -12.00 -15.28
CA VAL A 238 -3.14 -10.79 -14.78
C VAL A 238 -3.81 -9.50 -15.31
N ILE A 239 -4.22 -9.50 -16.57
CA ILE A 239 -4.95 -8.37 -17.16
C ILE A 239 -6.24 -8.08 -16.41
N GLN A 240 -7.00 -9.10 -16.00
CA GLN A 240 -8.30 -8.89 -15.35
C GLN A 240 -8.15 -8.33 -13.94
N THR A 241 -7.20 -8.82 -13.17
CA THR A 241 -6.94 -8.30 -11.82
C THR A 241 -6.35 -6.90 -11.85
N MET A 242 -5.56 -6.57 -12.89
CA MET A 242 -5.17 -5.18 -13.17
C MET A 242 -6.40 -4.30 -13.38
N LEU A 243 -7.35 -4.70 -14.22
CA LEU A 243 -8.58 -3.94 -14.50
C LEU A 243 -9.41 -3.72 -13.23
N ILE A 244 -9.65 -4.77 -12.42
CA ILE A 244 -10.37 -4.68 -11.14
C ILE A 244 -9.70 -3.66 -10.21
N ARG A 245 -8.37 -3.67 -10.13
CA ARG A 245 -7.62 -2.74 -9.29
C ARG A 245 -7.82 -1.27 -9.71
N MET A 246 -8.17 -0.98 -10.96
CA MET A 246 -8.38 0.40 -11.43
C MET A 246 -9.62 1.06 -10.83
N ILE A 247 -10.59 0.26 -10.35
CA ILE A 247 -11.76 0.75 -9.60
C ILE A 247 -11.32 1.59 -8.38
N ILE A 248 -10.22 1.18 -7.73
CA ILE A 248 -9.67 1.86 -6.55
C ILE A 248 -9.11 3.23 -6.92
N VAL A 249 -8.50 3.36 -8.09
CA VAL A 249 -7.96 4.64 -8.58
C VAL A 249 -9.10 5.63 -8.85
N LEU A 250 -10.24 5.15 -9.31
CA LEU A 250 -11.41 5.95 -9.64
C LEU A 250 -12.21 6.41 -8.41
N LEU A 251 -11.86 5.99 -7.19
CA LEU A 251 -12.49 6.50 -5.96
C LEU A 251 -12.27 8.01 -5.76
N ILE A 252 -11.29 8.63 -6.46
CA ILE A 252 -11.10 10.10 -6.48
C ILE A 252 -12.30 10.80 -7.12
N THR A 253 -12.97 10.13 -8.07
CA THR A 253 -14.05 10.69 -8.89
C THR A 253 -15.28 9.77 -8.86
N PRO A 254 -16.11 9.83 -7.79
CA PRO A 254 -17.27 8.95 -7.62
C PRO A 254 -18.26 8.93 -8.79
N THR A 255 -18.42 10.06 -9.48
CA THR A 255 -19.28 10.19 -10.67
C THR A 255 -18.74 9.38 -11.84
N LEU A 256 -17.45 9.55 -12.19
CA LEU A 256 -16.79 8.74 -13.24
C LEU A 256 -16.76 7.25 -12.86
N LEU A 257 -16.52 6.95 -11.58
CA LEU A 257 -16.58 5.58 -11.06
C LEU A 257 -17.95 4.94 -11.32
N GLY A 258 -19.04 5.66 -11.08
CA GLY A 258 -20.40 5.17 -11.34
C GLY A 258 -20.60 4.65 -12.77
N TYR A 259 -20.05 5.36 -13.76
CA TYR A 259 -20.08 4.93 -15.16
C TYR A 259 -19.06 3.83 -15.47
N ALA A 260 -17.85 3.92 -14.92
CA ALA A 260 -16.75 3.02 -15.25
C ALA A 260 -16.84 1.63 -14.62
N VAL A 261 -17.59 1.47 -13.51
CA VAL A 261 -17.72 0.17 -12.82
C VAL A 261 -18.30 -0.91 -13.73
N TYR A 262 -19.35 -0.59 -14.50
CA TYR A 262 -19.99 -1.58 -15.36
C TYR A 262 -19.04 -2.10 -16.46
N PRO A 263 -18.39 -1.26 -17.29
CA PRO A 263 -17.42 -1.74 -18.28
C PRO A 263 -16.24 -2.52 -17.68
N ILE A 264 -15.69 -2.04 -16.56
CA ILE A 264 -14.53 -2.67 -15.92
C ILE A 264 -14.90 -4.04 -15.35
N LEU A 265 -15.99 -4.14 -14.58
CA LEU A 265 -16.36 -5.39 -13.92
C LEU A 265 -16.84 -6.44 -14.92
N THR A 266 -17.67 -6.06 -15.90
CA THR A 266 -18.15 -7.02 -16.92
C THR A 266 -16.99 -7.61 -17.70
N THR A 267 -16.08 -6.77 -18.20
CA THR A 267 -14.85 -7.20 -18.88
C THR A 267 -14.02 -8.12 -17.99
N SER A 268 -13.79 -7.70 -16.74
CA SER A 268 -12.94 -8.43 -15.79
C SER A 268 -13.53 -9.79 -15.42
N ILE A 269 -14.83 -9.88 -15.14
CA ILE A 269 -15.52 -11.11 -14.75
C ILE A 269 -15.51 -12.11 -15.92
N ILE A 270 -15.86 -11.67 -17.13
CA ILE A 270 -15.84 -12.55 -18.31
C ILE A 270 -14.43 -13.06 -18.58
N GLY A 271 -13.43 -12.19 -18.53
CA GLY A 271 -12.02 -12.58 -18.69
C GLY A 271 -11.51 -13.49 -17.57
N LEU A 272 -11.95 -13.29 -16.32
CA LEU A 272 -11.57 -14.14 -15.19
C LEU A 272 -12.14 -15.54 -15.34
N ILE A 273 -13.42 -15.66 -15.70
CA ILE A 273 -14.05 -16.95 -15.98
C ILE A 273 -13.35 -17.64 -17.14
N GLY A 274 -13.13 -16.93 -18.24
CA GLY A 274 -12.45 -17.47 -19.43
C GLY A 274 -11.03 -17.95 -19.14
N SER A 275 -10.22 -17.14 -18.45
CA SER A 275 -8.86 -17.50 -18.07
C SER A 275 -8.82 -18.69 -17.10
N PHE A 276 -9.72 -18.74 -16.11
CA PHE A 276 -9.83 -19.85 -15.16
C PHE A 276 -10.20 -21.17 -15.86
N LEU A 277 -11.20 -21.15 -16.75
CA LEU A 277 -11.66 -22.35 -17.48
C LEU A 277 -10.58 -22.95 -18.37
N ILE A 278 -9.62 -22.14 -18.83
CA ILE A 278 -8.46 -22.59 -19.62
C ILE A 278 -7.33 -23.07 -18.70
N LEU A 279 -7.04 -22.35 -17.63
CA LEU A 279 -5.94 -22.67 -16.70
C LEU A 279 -6.18 -23.96 -15.92
N ARG A 280 -7.43 -24.28 -15.56
CA ARG A 280 -7.77 -25.53 -14.86
C ARG A 280 -7.37 -26.81 -15.60
N LYS A 281 -7.10 -26.71 -16.92
CA LYS A 281 -6.72 -27.84 -17.78
C LYS A 281 -5.21 -27.94 -18.04
N LYS A 282 -4.40 -27.01 -17.54
CA LYS A 282 -2.95 -26.96 -17.77
C LYS A 282 -2.20 -27.35 -16.51
N GLU A 283 -1.04 -28.02 -16.65
CA GLU A 283 -0.15 -28.26 -15.52
C GLU A 283 0.20 -26.93 -14.84
N THR A 284 -0.06 -26.88 -13.54
CA THR A 284 -0.21 -25.62 -12.78
C THR A 284 1.02 -25.23 -11.99
N GLN A 285 2.04 -26.09 -11.91
CA GLN A 285 3.17 -25.87 -11.00
C GLN A 285 4.33 -25.21 -11.74
N LEU A 286 4.57 -23.94 -11.43
CA LEU A 286 5.80 -23.25 -11.81
C LEU A 286 6.64 -22.96 -10.57
N THR A 287 7.91 -23.32 -10.60
CA THR A 287 8.85 -22.86 -9.58
C THR A 287 9.30 -21.44 -9.93
N LEU A 288 8.58 -20.44 -9.45
CA LEU A 288 9.13 -19.07 -9.39
C LEU A 288 10.28 -19.07 -8.39
N GLU A 289 11.52 -19.10 -8.88
CA GLU A 289 12.72 -19.05 -8.03
C GLU A 289 12.94 -17.64 -7.45
N LYS A 290 12.36 -16.59 -8.05
CA LYS A 290 12.63 -15.20 -7.68
C LYS A 290 11.40 -14.30 -7.81
N ILE A 291 10.46 -14.39 -6.86
CA ILE A 291 9.48 -13.29 -6.68
C ILE A 291 10.23 -12.14 -6.01
N LYS A 292 10.51 -11.06 -6.74
CA LYS A 292 11.18 -9.88 -6.17
C LYS A 292 10.26 -9.23 -5.15
N ASN A 293 10.81 -8.77 -4.01
CA ASN A 293 10.03 -8.06 -3.00
C ASN A 293 9.50 -6.72 -3.56
N PRO A 294 8.18 -6.58 -3.81
CA PRO A 294 7.61 -5.37 -4.38
C PRO A 294 7.50 -4.22 -3.37
N LEU A 295 7.88 -4.49 -2.12
CA LEU A 295 7.80 -3.59 -0.97
C LEU A 295 9.11 -2.91 -0.65
N SER A 296 10.18 -3.20 -1.41
CA SER A 296 11.37 -2.36 -1.33
C SER A 296 10.99 -0.92 -1.62
N ILE A 297 11.58 0.03 -0.88
CA ILE A 297 11.43 1.47 -1.13
C ILE A 297 11.59 1.79 -2.63
N LYS A 298 12.56 1.16 -3.30
CA LYS A 298 12.79 1.32 -4.74
C LYS A 298 11.55 0.94 -5.57
N SER A 299 10.95 -0.23 -5.31
CA SER A 299 9.76 -0.69 -6.03
C SER A 299 8.51 0.14 -5.71
N ALA A 300 8.40 0.65 -4.48
CA ALA A 300 7.32 1.56 -4.09
C ALA A 300 7.48 2.95 -4.75
N LEU A 301 8.70 3.48 -4.82
CA LEU A 301 9.01 4.76 -5.46
C LEU A 301 8.83 4.72 -6.98
N ILE A 302 9.26 3.66 -7.67
CA ILE A 302 9.00 3.50 -9.11
C ILE A 302 7.50 3.48 -9.36
N PHE A 303 6.77 2.72 -8.55
CA PHE A 303 5.31 2.65 -8.65
C PHE A 303 4.67 4.03 -8.40
N ALA A 304 5.04 4.72 -7.32
CA ALA A 304 4.60 6.09 -7.02
C ALA A 304 4.90 7.06 -8.18
N GLY A 305 6.12 6.99 -8.73
CA GLY A 305 6.58 7.82 -9.83
C GLY A 305 5.69 7.69 -11.06
N THR A 306 5.22 6.48 -11.39
CA THR A 306 4.30 6.30 -12.54
C THR A 306 2.96 7.01 -12.34
N TYR A 307 2.39 6.98 -11.13
CA TYR A 307 1.16 7.70 -10.81
C TYR A 307 1.40 9.22 -10.76
N LEU A 308 2.52 9.64 -10.19
CA LEU A 308 2.92 11.03 -10.14
C LEU A 308 3.05 11.64 -11.54
N ILE A 309 3.58 10.89 -12.52
CA ILE A 309 3.60 11.33 -13.92
C ILE A 309 2.19 11.62 -14.43
N GLY A 310 1.22 10.72 -14.20
CA GLY A 310 -0.16 10.94 -14.60
C GLY A 310 -0.77 12.21 -13.96
N LEU A 311 -0.53 12.40 -12.68
CA LEU A 311 -0.98 13.60 -11.96
C LEU A 311 -0.32 14.88 -12.49
N VAL A 312 1.01 14.90 -12.60
CA VAL A 312 1.77 16.08 -13.06
C VAL A 312 1.39 16.42 -14.49
N LEU A 313 1.23 15.44 -15.37
CA LEU A 313 0.74 15.69 -16.73
C LEU A 313 -0.64 16.32 -16.72
N SER A 314 -1.58 15.84 -15.91
CA SER A 314 -2.91 16.48 -15.84
C SER A 314 -2.85 17.94 -15.38
N ILE A 315 -1.94 18.26 -14.46
CA ILE A 315 -1.73 19.63 -13.97
C ILE A 315 -1.08 20.49 -15.05
N VAL A 316 0.02 20.02 -15.66
CA VAL A 316 0.73 20.77 -16.70
C VAL A 316 -0.20 21.05 -17.87
N LEU A 317 -0.99 20.06 -18.30
CA LEU A 317 -1.93 20.20 -19.39
C LEU A 317 -3.12 21.11 -19.08
N SER A 318 -3.45 21.33 -17.80
CA SER A 318 -4.48 22.30 -17.41
C SER A 318 -4.12 23.75 -17.75
N PHE A 319 -2.85 24.04 -18.04
CA PHE A 319 -2.40 25.35 -18.50
C PHE A 319 -2.50 25.53 -20.03
N PHE A 320 -2.85 24.49 -20.78
CA PHE A 320 -2.92 24.52 -22.23
C PHE A 320 -4.34 24.21 -22.72
N GLU A 321 -4.82 24.98 -23.68
CA GLU A 321 -6.05 24.66 -24.41
C GLU A 321 -5.75 23.58 -25.45
N LEU A 322 -5.91 22.33 -25.06
CA LEU A 322 -5.72 21.17 -25.92
C LEU A 322 -7.03 20.67 -26.50
N SER A 323 -6.98 20.19 -27.75
CA SER A 323 -8.11 19.45 -28.34
C SER A 323 -8.30 18.11 -27.63
N ILE A 324 -9.53 17.60 -27.64
CA ILE A 324 -9.83 16.32 -27.00
C ILE A 324 -9.04 15.14 -27.61
N ILE A 325 -8.71 15.24 -28.90
CA ILE A 325 -7.89 14.24 -29.60
C ILE A 325 -6.48 14.16 -28.99
N ALA A 326 -5.91 15.29 -28.57
CA ALA A 326 -4.61 15.31 -27.88
C ALA A 326 -4.69 14.54 -26.56
N TYR A 327 -5.76 14.73 -25.78
CA TYR A 327 -5.99 13.97 -24.55
C TYR A 327 -6.10 12.45 -24.82
N TYR A 328 -6.73 12.04 -25.92
CA TYR A 328 -6.81 10.62 -26.33
C TYR A 328 -5.44 10.02 -26.66
N LEU A 329 -4.59 10.76 -27.38
CA LEU A 329 -3.24 10.30 -27.70
C LEU A 329 -2.34 10.24 -26.45
N ILE A 330 -2.47 11.24 -25.57
CA ILE A 330 -1.69 11.31 -24.33
C ILE A 330 -2.08 10.16 -23.40
N VAL A 331 -3.38 9.92 -23.17
CA VAL A 331 -3.81 8.82 -22.30
C VAL A 331 -3.44 7.46 -22.87
N PHE A 332 -3.45 7.29 -24.20
CA PHE A 332 -2.95 6.08 -24.86
C PHE A 332 -1.45 5.89 -24.58
N GLY A 333 -0.64 6.93 -24.75
CA GLY A 333 0.80 6.90 -24.47
C GLY A 333 1.12 6.58 -23.01
N ILE A 334 0.40 7.21 -22.06
CA ILE A 334 0.54 6.90 -20.62
C ILE A 334 0.10 5.46 -20.33
N GLY A 335 -0.98 4.99 -20.96
CA GLY A 335 -1.50 3.64 -20.79
C GLY A 335 -0.51 2.56 -21.24
N LEU A 336 0.27 2.81 -22.30
CA LEU A 336 1.36 1.91 -22.71
C LEU A 336 2.42 1.75 -21.59
N LEU A 337 2.62 2.76 -20.75
CA LEU A 337 3.50 2.68 -19.59
C LEU A 337 2.84 1.97 -18.40
N SER A 338 1.64 2.41 -18.01
CA SER A 338 0.93 1.90 -16.83
C SER A 338 -0.56 2.23 -16.87
N GLY A 339 -1.41 1.21 -16.68
CA GLY A 339 -2.86 1.40 -16.54
C GLY A 339 -3.26 2.23 -15.33
N GLY A 340 -2.45 2.18 -14.26
CA GLY A 340 -2.66 2.99 -13.06
C GLY A 340 -2.40 4.48 -13.31
N ALA A 341 -1.32 4.79 -14.02
CA ALA A 341 -0.97 6.15 -14.39
C ALA A 341 -2.00 6.77 -15.34
N SER A 342 -2.47 6.01 -16.34
CA SER A 342 -3.49 6.48 -17.27
C SER A 342 -4.84 6.69 -16.58
N SER A 343 -5.25 5.78 -15.70
CA SER A 343 -6.50 5.92 -14.94
C SER A 343 -6.46 7.12 -14.01
N LEU A 344 -5.32 7.37 -13.34
CA LEU A 344 -5.15 8.55 -12.49
C LEU A 344 -5.18 9.83 -13.31
N PHE A 345 -4.50 9.87 -14.46
CA PHE A 345 -4.56 11.02 -15.38
C PHE A 345 -5.99 11.35 -15.83
N VAL A 346 -6.79 10.33 -16.19
CA VAL A 346 -8.19 10.52 -16.55
C VAL A 346 -9.01 11.02 -15.37
N ALA A 347 -8.84 10.42 -14.19
CA ALA A 347 -9.56 10.81 -12.99
C ALA A 347 -9.25 12.27 -12.60
N THR A 348 -7.98 12.70 -12.65
CA THR A 348 -7.61 14.07 -12.31
C THR A 348 -8.02 15.07 -13.39
N ALA A 349 -7.93 14.72 -14.67
CA ALA A 349 -8.41 15.57 -15.76
C ALA A 349 -9.93 15.79 -15.69
N PHE A 350 -10.69 14.73 -15.40
CA PHE A 350 -12.14 14.81 -15.19
C PHE A 350 -12.50 15.59 -13.92
N TYR A 351 -11.79 15.36 -12.81
CA TYR A 351 -11.97 16.14 -11.57
C TYR A 351 -11.73 17.65 -11.80
N LYS A 352 -10.86 17.99 -12.76
CA LYS A 352 -10.57 19.36 -13.18
C LYS A 352 -11.50 19.92 -14.24
N SER A 353 -12.52 19.18 -14.64
CA SER A 353 -13.44 19.56 -15.69
C SER A 353 -12.73 19.90 -17.01
N LEU A 354 -11.53 19.33 -17.24
CA LEU A 354 -10.83 19.45 -18.53
C LEU A 354 -11.51 18.60 -19.61
N ILE A 355 -12.27 17.60 -19.18
CA ILE A 355 -13.00 16.65 -20.01
C ILE A 355 -14.37 16.36 -19.37
N ASN A 356 -15.39 16.16 -20.20
CA ASN A 356 -16.73 15.74 -19.77
C ASN A 356 -16.81 14.23 -19.50
N GLU A 357 -17.97 13.76 -19.05
CA GLU A 357 -18.23 12.37 -18.65
C GLU A 357 -18.01 11.38 -19.79
N GLY A 358 -18.51 11.68 -21.00
CA GLY A 358 -18.41 10.81 -22.16
C GLY A 358 -16.96 10.66 -22.62
N ASN A 359 -16.24 11.78 -22.73
CA ASN A 359 -14.83 11.78 -23.09
C ASN A 359 -13.96 11.13 -22.01
N ALA A 360 -14.28 11.32 -20.72
CA ALA A 360 -13.56 10.66 -19.62
C ALA A 360 -13.68 9.13 -19.69
N LEU A 361 -14.88 8.60 -19.97
CA LEU A 361 -15.06 7.16 -20.08
C LEU A 361 -14.37 6.57 -21.33
N LEU A 362 -14.37 7.30 -22.45
CA LEU A 362 -13.58 6.94 -23.63
C LEU A 362 -12.08 6.96 -23.35
N MET A 363 -11.57 8.02 -22.72
CA MET A 363 -10.16 8.14 -22.34
C MET A 363 -9.72 7.01 -21.41
N LEU A 364 -10.55 6.68 -20.42
CA LEU A 364 -10.29 5.56 -19.53
C LEU A 364 -10.18 4.25 -20.32
N THR A 365 -11.10 4.03 -21.26
CA THR A 365 -11.10 2.84 -22.13
C THR A 365 -9.87 2.78 -23.02
N ILE A 366 -9.46 3.91 -23.61
CA ILE A 366 -8.25 4.02 -24.44
C ILE A 366 -7.00 3.72 -23.61
N GLY A 367 -6.86 4.36 -22.44
CA GLY A 367 -5.72 4.16 -21.55
C GLY A 367 -5.62 2.72 -21.04
N LEU A 368 -6.74 2.12 -20.64
CA LEU A 368 -6.78 0.72 -20.21
C LEU A 368 -6.50 -0.25 -21.38
N SER A 369 -7.00 0.03 -22.58
CA SER A 369 -6.69 -0.76 -23.78
C SER A 369 -5.21 -0.72 -24.12
N ALA A 370 -4.57 0.46 -24.03
CA ALA A 370 -3.13 0.60 -24.18
C ALA A 370 -2.36 -0.18 -23.10
N ALA A 371 -2.83 -0.13 -21.85
CA ALA A 371 -2.26 -0.91 -20.77
C ALA A 371 -2.43 -2.41 -20.97
N ILE A 372 -3.52 -2.88 -21.59
CA ILE A 372 -3.69 -4.29 -21.97
C ILE A 372 -2.70 -4.66 -23.08
N LEU A 373 -2.56 -3.82 -24.10
CA LEU A 373 -1.66 -4.04 -25.23
C LEU A 373 -0.19 -4.15 -24.81
N ASN A 374 0.25 -3.39 -23.80
CA ASN A 374 1.64 -3.45 -23.34
C ASN A 374 2.05 -4.86 -22.83
N LYS A 375 1.10 -5.70 -22.41
CA LYS A 375 1.36 -7.07 -21.95
C LYS A 375 1.88 -7.95 -23.09
N LEU A 376 1.48 -7.67 -24.32
CA LEU A 376 2.03 -8.33 -25.50
C LEU A 376 3.54 -8.10 -25.61
N PHE A 377 3.99 -6.87 -25.43
CA PHE A 377 5.41 -6.51 -25.49
C PHE A 377 6.21 -7.14 -24.35
N TYR A 378 5.80 -6.92 -23.10
CA TYR A 378 6.51 -7.44 -21.92
C TYR A 378 6.59 -8.96 -21.91
N SER A 379 5.49 -9.62 -22.26
CA SER A 379 5.41 -11.07 -22.22
C SER A 379 6.19 -11.74 -23.35
N THR A 380 6.10 -11.24 -24.58
CA THR A 380 6.80 -11.87 -25.73
C THR A 380 8.31 -11.62 -25.73
N ARG A 381 8.77 -10.54 -25.09
CA ARG A 381 10.20 -10.23 -24.92
C ARG A 381 10.87 -11.14 -23.89
N SER A 382 10.13 -11.50 -22.84
CA SER A 382 10.67 -12.22 -21.67
C SER A 382 10.28 -13.70 -21.67
N LEU A 383 9.65 -14.18 -22.75
CA LEU A 383 9.16 -15.54 -22.86
C LEU A 383 10.32 -16.55 -22.83
N ASP A 384 10.20 -17.58 -21.99
CA ASP A 384 11.11 -18.73 -21.96
C ASP A 384 11.39 -19.26 -23.37
N GLU A 385 12.68 -19.40 -23.72
CA GLU A 385 13.16 -19.87 -25.02
C GLU A 385 12.60 -21.25 -25.41
N LYS A 386 12.24 -22.07 -24.42
CA LYS A 386 11.64 -23.39 -24.64
C LYS A 386 10.21 -23.33 -25.17
N LYS A 387 9.51 -22.19 -25.07
CA LYS A 387 8.13 -22.05 -25.53
C LYS A 387 8.06 -21.68 -27.01
N ASN A 388 7.04 -22.20 -27.69
CA ASN A 388 6.72 -21.77 -29.05
C ASN A 388 6.15 -20.35 -29.04
N LYS A 389 7.01 -19.37 -29.33
CA LYS A 389 6.68 -17.93 -29.33
C LYS A 389 5.52 -17.59 -30.27
N LYS A 390 5.39 -18.23 -31.43
CA LYS A 390 4.31 -17.94 -32.39
C LYS A 390 2.95 -18.32 -31.82
N VAL A 391 2.81 -19.54 -31.30
CA VAL A 391 1.56 -20.04 -30.69
C VAL A 391 1.19 -19.21 -29.45
N TYR A 392 2.18 -18.93 -28.61
CA TYR A 392 1.99 -18.11 -27.42
C TYR A 392 1.45 -16.72 -27.76
N THR A 393 2.11 -16.04 -28.70
CA THR A 393 1.77 -14.69 -29.15
C THR A 393 0.38 -14.67 -29.78
N PHE A 394 0.05 -15.66 -30.61
CA PHE A 394 -1.27 -15.77 -31.24
C PHE A 394 -2.40 -15.88 -30.20
N HIS A 395 -2.27 -16.76 -29.20
CA HIS A 395 -3.26 -16.87 -28.12
C HIS A 395 -3.35 -15.59 -27.30
N LEU A 396 -2.22 -14.96 -26.98
CA LEU A 396 -2.22 -13.72 -26.22
C LEU A 396 -2.90 -12.57 -26.97
N ILE A 397 -2.66 -12.43 -28.28
CA ILE A 397 -3.37 -11.46 -29.14
C ILE A 397 -4.87 -11.72 -29.12
N LEU A 398 -5.30 -12.97 -29.25
CA LEU A 398 -6.72 -13.33 -29.19
C LEU A 398 -7.35 -12.94 -27.85
N TYR A 399 -6.68 -13.21 -26.73
CA TYR A 399 -7.15 -12.80 -25.40
C TYR A 399 -7.21 -11.28 -25.21
N ILE A 400 -6.21 -10.57 -25.73
CA ILE A 400 -6.18 -9.10 -25.72
C ILE A 400 -7.35 -8.55 -26.52
N LEU A 401 -7.56 -9.03 -27.75
CA LEU A 401 -8.67 -8.62 -28.61
C LEU A 401 -10.02 -8.84 -27.93
N ILE A 402 -10.26 -10.04 -27.37
CA ILE A 402 -11.48 -10.34 -26.62
C ILE A 402 -11.68 -9.33 -25.49
N THR A 403 -10.64 -9.09 -24.68
CA THR A 403 -10.72 -8.18 -23.52
C THR A 403 -11.01 -6.75 -23.97
N THR A 404 -10.29 -6.24 -24.97
CA THR A 404 -10.48 -4.87 -25.48
C THR A 404 -11.83 -4.71 -26.17
N SER A 405 -12.32 -5.71 -26.90
CA SER A 405 -13.62 -5.66 -27.56
C SER A 405 -14.77 -5.61 -26.55
N ILE A 406 -14.70 -6.40 -25.48
CA ILE A 406 -15.70 -6.36 -24.40
C ILE A 406 -15.64 -5.01 -23.70
N LEU A 407 -14.45 -4.52 -23.37
CA LEU A 407 -14.29 -3.22 -22.70
C LEU A 407 -14.85 -2.07 -23.54
N ILE A 408 -14.51 -2.03 -24.83
CA ILE A 408 -15.01 -1.00 -25.76
C ILE A 408 -16.53 -1.11 -25.91
N SER A 409 -17.07 -2.31 -26.13
CA SER A 409 -18.51 -2.51 -26.32
C SER A 409 -19.31 -2.10 -25.08
N THR A 410 -18.85 -2.50 -23.89
CA THR A 410 -19.52 -2.16 -22.63
C THR A 410 -19.39 -0.68 -22.29
N THR A 411 -18.27 -0.03 -22.65
CA THR A 411 -18.13 1.43 -22.58
C THR A 411 -19.14 2.14 -23.47
N PHE A 412 -19.23 1.78 -24.76
CA PHE A 412 -20.21 2.40 -25.66
C PHE A 412 -21.64 2.19 -25.20
N PHE A 413 -21.97 0.98 -24.73
CA PHE A 413 -23.26 0.68 -24.14
C PHE A 413 -23.58 1.57 -22.93
N THR A 414 -22.60 1.80 -22.05
CA THR A 414 -22.72 2.71 -20.91
C THR A 414 -22.98 4.15 -21.36
N ILE A 415 -22.22 4.64 -22.33
CA ILE A 415 -22.39 5.99 -22.88
C ILE A 415 -23.79 6.17 -23.45
N SER A 416 -24.30 5.18 -24.20
CA SER A 416 -25.64 5.22 -24.77
C SER A 416 -26.74 5.15 -23.71
N ILE A 417 -26.61 4.31 -22.68
CA ILE A 417 -27.62 4.19 -21.61
C ILE A 417 -27.74 5.49 -20.82
N PHE A 418 -26.61 6.09 -20.47
CA PHE A 418 -26.58 7.28 -19.63
C PHE A 418 -26.63 8.59 -20.44
N ASN A 419 -26.74 8.51 -21.78
CA ASN A 419 -26.72 9.67 -22.68
C ASN A 419 -25.56 10.63 -22.39
N LEU A 420 -24.36 10.10 -22.18
CA LEU A 420 -23.19 10.90 -21.82
C LEU A 420 -22.76 11.78 -23.01
N THR A 421 -22.58 13.07 -22.77
CA THR A 421 -22.17 14.03 -23.79
C THR A 421 -20.68 13.89 -24.11
N PHE A 422 -20.33 14.15 -25.37
CA PHE A 422 -18.95 14.31 -25.82
C PHE A 422 -18.57 15.78 -26.09
N LEU A 423 -19.56 16.67 -26.05
CA LEU A 423 -19.43 18.13 -26.22
C LEU A 423 -19.02 18.82 -24.92
#